data_AF-A0A7C1WYW9-F1
#
_entry.id   AF-A0A7C1WYW9-F1
#
_cell.length_a   1.000
_cell.length_b   1.000
_cell.length_c   1.000
_cell.angle_alpha   90.00
_cell.angle_beta   90.00
_cell.angle_gamma   90.00
#
_symmetry.space_group_name_H-M   'P 1'
#
loop_
_entity.id
_entity.type
_entity.pdbx_description
1 polymer ?
#
loop_
_entity_poly.entity_id
_entity_poly.type
_entity_poly.pdbx_seq_one_letter_code
_entity_poly.pdbx_strand_id
1 'polypeptide(L)'
;MSVFKKGLTLLEVVIFLGIFSLIGIIIFPLLINTLNFYQGSVGEIDISREARNLILTFQKESYQSKNINFITDYELLFEKFNGEKSILFRTSPVFLNFAPSTLEGMISNIRIGSVSLKGENYSVNFVSTSSCNLSSSLNVNSLYSLSGYAWSPNIGWISFRNSSGENVIYGVCVTSSTEPELRGYAYNDIIGFITFNCLDLGVCASSNFKVKLVNGKYLEGFAWNDVVGWFFFDGKNGKVYLAQLDKNYNLKRIFRITDKRINVKDLSFQKLNGSYKANFVLNDETGKNEVSYETAISLPFK
;
A
#
# COMPACT_ATOMS: atom_id res chain seq x y z
N MET A 1 39.30 8.89 -65.18
CA MET A 1 39.15 8.11 -63.95
C MET A 1 37.65 8.07 -63.61
N SER A 2 36.94 7.05 -64.09
CA SER A 2 35.49 6.89 -63.93
C SER A 2 35.25 5.49 -63.36
N VAL A 3 34.93 5.43 -62.06
CA VAL A 3 34.54 4.19 -61.39
C VAL A 3 33.09 3.90 -61.78
N PHE A 4 32.88 3.01 -62.74
CA PHE A 4 31.55 2.47 -63.03
C PHE A 4 31.07 1.68 -61.81
N LYS A 5 30.12 2.23 -61.04
CA LYS A 5 29.32 1.42 -60.10
C LYS A 5 28.53 0.42 -60.95
N LYS A 6 28.83 -0.87 -60.87
CA LYS A 6 27.98 -1.93 -61.45
C LYS A 6 26.59 -1.79 -60.82
N GLY A 7 25.60 -1.38 -61.61
CA GLY A 7 24.20 -1.42 -61.20
C GLY A 7 23.76 -2.87 -60.99
N LEU A 8 22.87 -3.11 -60.03
CA LEU A 8 22.26 -4.42 -59.84
C LEU A 8 21.57 -4.86 -61.14
N THR A 9 21.77 -6.11 -61.55
CA THR A 9 21.06 -6.66 -62.70
C THR A 9 19.59 -6.88 -62.34
N LEU A 10 18.70 -6.79 -63.34
CA LEU A 10 17.26 -7.01 -63.15
C LEU A 10 16.98 -8.37 -62.50
N LEU A 11 17.77 -9.39 -62.84
CA LEU A 11 17.66 -10.74 -62.27
C LEU A 11 18.00 -10.76 -60.77
N GLU A 12 19.07 -10.08 -60.36
CA GLU A 12 19.44 -9.96 -58.94
C GLU A 12 18.33 -9.27 -58.14
N VAL A 13 17.74 -8.19 -58.67
CA VAL A 13 16.63 -7.48 -58.00
C VAL A 13 15.43 -8.41 -57.78
N VAL A 14 15.07 -9.21 -58.78
CA VAL A 14 13.94 -10.15 -58.68
C VAL A 14 14.23 -11.25 -57.66
N ILE A 15 15.45 -11.78 -57.62
CA ILE A 15 15.87 -12.79 -56.63
C ILE A 15 15.82 -12.20 -55.21
N PHE A 16 16.32 -10.97 -55.01
CA PHE A 16 16.26 -10.31 -53.70
C PHE A 16 14.83 -10.06 -53.23
N LEU A 17 13.93 -9.62 -54.13
CA LEU A 17 12.52 -9.43 -53.80
C LEU A 17 11.82 -10.75 -53.45
N GLY A 18 12.13 -11.83 -54.17
CA GLY A 18 11.60 -13.17 -53.86
C GLY A 18 12.05 -13.67 -52.49
N ILE A 19 13.34 -13.55 -52.18
CA ILE A 19 13.90 -13.94 -50.87
C ILE A 19 13.32 -13.06 -49.75
N PHE A 20 13.22 -11.75 -49.97
CA PHE A 20 12.64 -10.83 -49.00
C PHE A 20 11.17 -11.15 -48.69
N SER A 21 10.39 -11.50 -49.71
CA SER A 21 9.00 -11.93 -49.56
C SER A 21 8.89 -13.24 -48.76
N LEU A 22 9.74 -14.23 -49.07
CA LEU A 22 9.81 -15.50 -48.32
C LEU A 22 10.18 -15.29 -46.85
N ILE A 23 11.17 -14.45 -46.58
CA ILE A 23 11.57 -14.08 -45.22
C ILE A 23 10.42 -13.37 -44.50
N GLY A 24 9.73 -12.44 -45.18
CA GLY A 24 8.57 -11.74 -44.63
C GLY A 24 7.44 -12.70 -44.24
N ILE A 25 7.13 -13.68 -45.09
CA ILE A 25 6.08 -14.68 -44.86
C ILE A 25 6.42 -15.59 -43.67
N ILE A 26 7.70 -15.87 -43.39
CA ILE A 26 8.11 -16.72 -42.26
C ILE A 26 8.22 -15.91 -40.96
N ILE A 27 8.84 -14.73 -41.01
CA ILE A 27 9.12 -13.94 -39.80
C ILE A 27 7.84 -13.28 -39.27
N PHE A 28 6.94 -12.82 -40.14
CA PHE A 28 5.76 -12.07 -39.72
C PHE A 28 4.79 -12.88 -38.84
N PRO A 29 4.43 -14.15 -39.15
CA PRO A 29 3.61 -14.99 -38.27
C PRO A 29 4.31 -15.32 -36.95
N LEU A 30 5.62 -15.55 -36.97
CA LEU A 30 6.43 -15.79 -35.77
C LEU A 30 6.45 -14.57 -34.85
N LEU A 31 6.59 -13.38 -35.42
CA LEU A 31 6.52 -12.12 -34.69
C LEU A 31 5.13 -11.90 -34.08
N ILE A 32 4.05 -12.14 -34.84
CA ILE A 32 2.67 -12.04 -34.33
C ILE A 32 2.42 -13.03 -33.19
N ASN A 33 2.85 -14.29 -33.34
CA ASN A 33 2.68 -15.27 -32.27
C ASN A 33 3.48 -14.90 -31.02
N THR A 34 4.70 -14.39 -31.19
CA THR A 34 5.53 -13.93 -30.07
C THR A 34 4.90 -12.70 -29.40
N LEU A 35 4.35 -11.77 -30.17
CA LEU A 35 3.64 -10.59 -29.66
C LEU A 35 2.34 -10.96 -28.97
N ASN A 36 1.56 -11.90 -29.50
CA ASN A 36 0.33 -12.39 -28.88
C ASN A 36 0.63 -13.16 -27.59
N PHE A 37 1.68 -13.98 -27.56
CA PHE A 37 2.15 -14.67 -26.36
C PHE A 37 2.67 -13.66 -25.33
N TYR A 38 3.42 -12.65 -25.76
CA TYR A 38 3.89 -11.56 -24.91
C TYR A 38 2.72 -10.75 -24.36
N GLN A 39 1.73 -10.37 -25.17
CA GLN A 39 0.52 -9.67 -24.72
C GLN A 39 -0.32 -10.52 -23.76
N GLY A 40 -0.44 -11.83 -24.01
CA GLY A 40 -1.07 -12.78 -23.08
C GLY A 40 -0.32 -12.87 -21.74
N SER A 41 1.02 -12.85 -21.78
CA SER A 41 1.88 -12.93 -20.59
C SER A 41 2.02 -11.60 -19.84
N VAL A 42 1.87 -10.45 -20.51
CA VAL A 42 1.93 -9.10 -19.90
C VAL A 42 0.68 -8.82 -19.08
N GLY A 43 -0.44 -9.49 -19.38
CA GLY A 43 -1.67 -9.43 -18.59
C GLY A 43 -1.64 -10.28 -17.31
N GLU A 44 -0.96 -11.42 -17.33
CA GLU A 44 -0.91 -12.35 -16.19
C GLU A 44 0.09 -11.89 -15.13
N ILE A 45 -0.37 -11.89 -13.88
CA ILE A 45 0.49 -11.63 -12.73
C ILE A 45 1.08 -12.97 -12.29
N ASP A 46 2.37 -13.17 -12.53
CA ASP A 46 3.08 -14.28 -11.91
C ASP A 46 3.34 -13.96 -10.43
N ILE A 47 2.50 -14.53 -9.55
CA ILE A 47 2.62 -14.35 -8.10
C ILE A 47 3.97 -14.88 -7.58
N SER A 48 4.54 -15.91 -8.20
CA SER A 48 5.84 -16.45 -7.82
C SER A 48 6.97 -15.47 -8.16
N ARG A 49 6.83 -14.70 -9.24
CA ARG A 49 7.76 -13.58 -9.55
C ARG A 49 7.66 -12.49 -8.49
N GLU A 50 6.47 -12.13 -8.05
CA GLU A 50 6.26 -11.12 -7.02
C GLU A 50 6.83 -11.56 -5.66
N ALA A 51 6.66 -12.84 -5.31
CA ALA A 51 7.32 -13.44 -4.15
C ALA A 51 8.85 -13.35 -4.23
N ARG A 52 9.44 -13.67 -5.39
CA ARG A 52 10.89 -13.52 -5.63
C ARG A 52 11.35 -12.08 -5.48
N ASN A 53 10.61 -11.11 -6.02
CA ASN A 53 10.93 -9.68 -5.90
C ASN A 53 10.93 -9.22 -4.44
N LEU A 54 9.99 -9.73 -3.63
CA LEU A 54 9.93 -9.45 -2.20
C LEU A 54 11.16 -10.03 -1.47
N ILE A 55 11.54 -11.28 -1.76
CA ILE A 55 12.75 -11.92 -1.20
C ILE A 55 14.01 -11.13 -1.57
N LEU A 56 14.16 -10.77 -2.84
CA LEU A 56 15.29 -9.96 -3.32
C LEU A 56 15.35 -8.60 -2.62
N THR A 57 14.19 -8.01 -2.31
CA THR A 57 14.12 -6.77 -1.55
C THR A 57 14.63 -6.97 -0.13
N PHE A 58 14.21 -8.04 0.57
CA PHE A 58 14.74 -8.35 1.90
C PHE A 58 16.26 -8.54 1.89
N GLN A 59 16.78 -9.29 0.92
CA GLN A 59 18.21 -9.54 0.78
C GLN A 59 18.99 -8.24 0.52
N LYS A 60 18.51 -7.41 -0.42
CA LYS A 60 19.13 -6.12 -0.73
C LYS A 60 19.12 -5.20 0.49
N GLU A 61 17.99 -5.09 1.17
CA GLU A 61 17.88 -4.21 2.33
C GLU A 61 18.75 -4.71 3.48
N SER A 62 18.81 -6.03 3.72
CA SER A 62 19.67 -6.64 4.73
C SER A 62 21.16 -6.44 4.44
N TYR A 63 21.60 -6.64 3.18
CA TYR A 63 23.00 -6.51 2.79
C TYR A 63 23.56 -5.10 3.04
N GLN A 64 22.72 -4.08 2.92
CA GLN A 64 23.11 -2.69 3.17
C GLN A 64 23.01 -2.28 4.65
N SER A 65 22.58 -3.21 5.53
CA SER A 65 22.25 -2.93 6.91
C SER A 65 23.30 -3.45 7.88
N LYS A 66 23.55 -2.66 8.93
CA LYS A 66 24.33 -3.06 10.11
C LYS A 66 23.46 -3.73 11.17
N ASN A 67 22.17 -3.39 11.20
CA ASN A 67 21.23 -3.89 12.19
C ASN A 67 19.81 -3.97 11.61
N ILE A 68 19.02 -4.91 12.13
CA ILE A 68 17.59 -5.08 11.81
C ILE A 68 16.84 -5.13 13.14
N ASN A 69 15.83 -4.27 13.30
CA ASN A 69 14.98 -4.26 14.48
C ASN A 69 13.53 -4.52 14.06
N PHE A 70 12.80 -5.27 14.90
CA PHE A 70 11.35 -5.42 14.75
C PHE A 70 10.67 -4.23 15.43
N ILE A 71 9.81 -3.53 14.69
CA ILE A 71 8.90 -2.53 15.29
C ILE A 71 7.66 -3.28 15.78
N THR A 72 7.14 -4.17 14.93
CA THR A 72 6.08 -5.13 15.23
C THR A 72 6.36 -6.43 14.47
N ASP A 73 5.52 -7.44 14.65
CA ASP A 73 5.61 -8.71 13.90
C ASP A 73 5.41 -8.51 12.38
N TYR A 74 4.97 -7.33 11.93
CA TYR A 74 4.67 -7.03 10.52
C TYR A 74 5.53 -5.88 9.96
N GLU A 75 6.48 -5.37 10.75
CA GLU A 75 7.25 -4.16 10.45
C GLU A 75 8.73 -4.33 10.82
N LEU A 76 9.61 -4.20 9.83
CA LEU A 76 11.06 -4.28 9.99
C LEU A 76 11.73 -2.94 9.75
N LEU A 77 12.58 -2.54 10.69
CA LEU A 77 13.50 -1.42 10.56
C LEU A 77 14.90 -1.92 10.20
N PHE A 78 15.40 -1.46 9.06
CA PHE A 78 16.76 -1.68 8.57
C PHE A 78 17.61 -0.45 8.86
N GLU A 79 18.63 -0.58 9.71
CA GLU A 79 19.62 0.47 9.93
C GLU A 79 20.81 0.27 8.99
N LYS A 80 21.04 1.23 8.09
CA LYS A 80 22.07 1.12 7.05
C LYS A 80 23.46 1.49 7.55
N PHE A 81 24.50 0.96 6.90
CA PHE A 81 25.90 1.33 7.20
C PHE A 81 26.18 2.83 7.01
N ASN A 82 25.52 3.48 6.05
CA ASN A 82 25.65 4.91 5.81
C ASN A 82 24.87 5.78 6.84
N GLY A 83 24.13 5.17 7.77
CA GLY A 83 23.30 5.82 8.78
C GLY A 83 21.86 6.12 8.35
N GLU A 84 21.52 5.94 7.08
CA GLU A 84 20.13 5.98 6.60
C GLU A 84 19.34 4.79 7.15
N LYS A 85 18.01 4.83 7.01
CA LYS A 85 17.13 3.76 7.49
C LYS A 85 16.12 3.38 6.42
N SER A 86 15.69 2.14 6.43
CA SER A 86 14.53 1.70 5.65
C SER A 86 13.54 1.02 6.57
N ILE A 87 12.25 1.29 6.41
CA ILE A 87 11.17 0.56 7.08
C ILE A 87 10.43 -0.23 6.02
N LEU A 88 10.36 -1.53 6.19
CA LEU A 88 9.48 -2.39 5.42
C LEU A 88 8.28 -2.75 6.28
N PHE A 89 7.10 -2.47 5.78
CA PHE A 89 5.87 -2.73 6.51
C PHE A 89 4.77 -3.25 5.59
N ARG A 90 3.93 -4.09 6.17
CA ARG A 90 2.70 -4.55 5.56
C ARG A 90 1.54 -3.66 6.01
N THR A 91 0.67 -3.29 5.08
CA THR A 91 -0.61 -2.68 5.41
C THR A 91 -1.71 -3.74 5.44
N SER A 92 -2.70 -3.49 6.31
CA SER A 92 -3.86 -4.36 6.46
C SER A 92 -5.11 -3.63 5.95
N PRO A 93 -6.06 -4.36 5.34
CA PRO A 93 -7.34 -3.78 4.94
C PRO A 93 -8.06 -3.19 6.14
N VAL A 94 -8.57 -1.96 5.99
CA VAL A 94 -9.51 -1.37 6.96
C VAL A 94 -10.90 -1.47 6.37
N PHE A 95 -11.86 -2.04 7.10
CA PHE A 95 -13.19 -2.30 6.56
C PHE A 95 -14.31 -2.22 7.60
N LEU A 96 -15.52 -1.96 7.09
CA LEU A 96 -16.76 -2.01 7.86
C LEU A 96 -17.21 -3.47 7.97
N ASN A 97 -17.27 -3.96 9.20
CA ASN A 97 -17.95 -5.20 9.53
C ASN A 97 -19.38 -4.88 10.00
N PHE A 98 -20.39 -5.15 9.18
CA PHE A 98 -21.80 -4.82 9.45
C PHE A 98 -22.42 -5.61 10.61
N ALA A 99 -21.86 -6.76 10.95
CA ALA A 99 -22.25 -7.55 12.12
C ALA A 99 -20.97 -7.90 12.88
N PRO A 100 -20.50 -7.04 13.81
CA PRO A 100 -21.31 -6.27 14.77
C PRO A 100 -21.36 -4.73 14.59
N SER A 101 -21.21 -4.19 13.38
CA SER A 101 -21.08 -2.73 13.12
C SER A 101 -19.79 -2.10 13.67
N THR A 102 -18.68 -2.83 13.52
CA THR A 102 -17.33 -2.41 13.91
C THR A 102 -16.47 -2.10 12.69
N LEU A 103 -15.58 -1.12 12.82
CA LEU A 103 -14.45 -0.97 11.91
C LEU A 103 -13.35 -1.96 12.33
N GLU A 104 -12.84 -2.73 11.38
CA GLU A 104 -11.83 -3.76 11.62
C GLU A 104 -10.62 -3.56 10.72
N GLY A 105 -9.50 -4.19 11.11
CA GLY A 105 -8.21 -4.03 10.44
C GLY A 105 -7.27 -3.11 11.19
N MET A 106 -6.21 -2.69 10.49
CA MET A 106 -5.17 -1.82 11.05
C MET A 106 -4.86 -0.68 10.10
N ILE A 107 -4.85 0.54 10.63
CA ILE A 107 -4.36 1.72 9.90
C ILE A 107 -2.84 1.74 10.02
N SER A 108 -2.11 1.89 8.93
CA SER A 108 -0.64 1.93 8.98
C SER A 108 -0.12 3.36 9.02
N ASN A 109 0.99 3.59 9.73
CA ASN A 109 1.76 4.84 9.72
C ASN A 109 3.26 4.53 9.84
N ILE A 110 4.10 5.28 9.12
CA ILE A 110 5.55 5.01 9.03
C ILE A 110 6.35 5.38 10.28
N ARG A 111 5.81 6.21 11.18
CA ARG A 111 6.49 6.67 12.40
C ARG A 111 6.04 5.91 13.63
N ILE A 112 4.74 5.64 13.75
CA ILE A 112 4.14 5.00 14.93
C ILE A 112 3.73 3.55 14.69
N GLY A 113 3.99 3.02 13.49
CA GLY A 113 3.57 1.69 13.09
C GLY A 113 2.06 1.59 12.89
N SER A 114 1.54 0.39 13.12
CA SER A 114 0.13 0.07 12.88
C SER A 114 -0.78 0.43 14.07
N VAL A 115 -1.98 0.91 13.76
CA VAL A 115 -3.05 1.27 14.70
C VAL A 115 -4.19 0.27 14.53
N SER A 116 -4.51 -0.49 15.57
CA SER A 116 -5.59 -1.47 15.56
C SER A 116 -6.95 -0.80 15.81
N LEU A 117 -7.95 -1.16 15.01
CA LEU A 117 -9.31 -0.63 15.13
C LEU A 117 -10.22 -1.46 16.04
N LYS A 118 -9.80 -2.69 16.39
CA LYS A 118 -10.55 -3.61 17.22
C LYS A 118 -9.61 -4.54 17.98
N GLY A 119 -9.91 -4.75 19.25
CA GLY A 119 -9.28 -5.76 20.10
C GLY A 119 -10.31 -6.43 20.98
N GLU A 120 -9.86 -7.14 22.02
CA GLU A 120 -10.77 -7.86 22.93
C GLU A 120 -11.72 -6.93 23.68
N ASN A 121 -11.23 -5.76 24.10
CA ASN A 121 -11.95 -4.83 24.97
C ASN A 121 -12.17 -3.43 24.36
N TYR A 122 -11.89 -3.26 23.07
CA TYR A 122 -12.08 -1.97 22.40
C TYR A 122 -12.46 -2.18 20.94
N SER A 123 -13.22 -1.22 20.41
CA SER A 123 -13.55 -1.16 19.00
C SER A 123 -13.86 0.26 18.57
N VAL A 124 -13.58 0.55 17.31
CA VAL A 124 -14.23 1.64 16.59
C VAL A 124 -15.54 1.12 16.03
N ASN A 125 -16.65 1.74 16.42
CA ASN A 125 -18.00 1.36 16.03
C ASN A 125 -18.54 2.38 15.04
N PHE A 126 -19.45 1.94 14.18
CA PHE A 126 -20.20 2.84 13.31
C PHE A 126 -21.70 2.63 13.47
N VAL A 127 -22.46 3.71 13.38
CA VAL A 127 -23.93 3.69 13.48
C VAL A 127 -24.50 4.44 12.28
N SER A 128 -25.55 3.89 11.67
CA SER A 128 -26.28 4.55 10.59
C SER A 128 -26.90 5.85 11.09
N THR A 129 -26.70 6.93 10.35
CA THR A 129 -27.26 8.25 10.65
C THR A 129 -27.53 8.99 9.35
N SER A 130 -28.43 9.96 9.36
CA SER A 130 -28.65 10.87 8.22
C SER A 130 -27.73 12.09 8.28
N SER A 131 -27.24 12.45 9.46
CA SER A 131 -26.36 13.61 9.68
C SER A 131 -25.35 13.35 10.79
N CYS A 132 -24.26 14.09 10.78
CA CYS A 132 -23.16 13.87 11.71
C CYS A 132 -22.39 15.16 11.99
N ASN A 133 -22.18 15.46 13.27
CA ASN A 133 -21.43 16.64 13.70
C ASN A 133 -19.93 16.36 13.65
N LEU A 134 -19.20 17.20 12.92
CA LEU A 134 -17.73 17.21 12.85
C LEU A 134 -17.13 18.21 13.85
N SER A 135 -17.87 19.28 14.15
CA SER A 135 -17.55 20.29 15.16
C SER A 135 -18.83 20.92 15.71
N SER A 136 -18.71 21.90 16.60
CA SER A 136 -19.87 22.65 17.13
C SER A 136 -20.66 23.43 16.07
N SER A 137 -20.04 23.76 14.93
CA SER A 137 -20.66 24.58 13.88
C SER A 137 -20.78 23.87 12.52
N LEU A 138 -20.32 22.62 12.42
CA LEU A 138 -20.30 21.87 11.16
C LEU A 138 -21.00 20.52 11.30
N ASN A 139 -22.17 20.43 10.66
CA ASN A 139 -22.94 19.20 10.47
C ASN A 139 -22.89 18.81 9.00
N VAL A 140 -22.67 17.52 8.72
CA VAL A 140 -22.63 16.99 7.35
C VAL A 140 -23.62 15.85 7.16
N ASN A 141 -24.18 15.73 5.96
CA ASN A 141 -24.96 14.56 5.56
C ASN A 141 -24.06 13.33 5.56
N SER A 142 -24.50 12.29 6.25
CA SER A 142 -23.67 11.13 6.55
C SER A 142 -24.44 9.84 6.29
N LEU A 143 -23.72 8.76 5.99
CA LEU A 143 -24.20 7.39 6.04
C LEU A 143 -23.98 6.81 7.43
N TYR A 144 -22.80 7.07 8.00
CA TYR A 144 -22.37 6.50 9.26
C TYR A 144 -21.62 7.51 10.12
N SER A 145 -21.94 7.53 11.41
CA SER A 145 -21.14 8.18 12.45
C SER A 145 -20.23 7.17 13.11
N LEU A 146 -18.94 7.47 13.21
CA LEU A 146 -17.97 6.65 13.94
C LEU A 146 -17.88 7.08 15.41
N SER A 147 -17.55 6.12 16.28
CA SER A 147 -17.35 6.31 17.72
C SER A 147 -16.45 5.21 18.28
N GLY A 148 -16.07 5.31 19.55
CA GLY A 148 -15.18 4.34 20.19
C GLY A 148 -13.71 4.65 19.95
N TYR A 149 -12.86 3.64 20.16
CA TYR A 149 -11.43 3.81 20.29
C TYR A 149 -10.65 2.82 19.44
N ALA A 150 -9.60 3.33 18.80
CA ALA A 150 -8.52 2.54 18.24
C ALA A 150 -7.31 2.56 19.17
N TRP A 151 -6.39 1.61 19.00
CA TRP A 151 -5.20 1.47 19.85
C TRP A 151 -3.92 1.40 19.03
N SER A 152 -2.90 2.12 19.47
CA SER A 152 -1.53 1.97 19.03
C SER A 152 -0.63 1.68 20.22
N PRO A 153 0.31 0.73 20.13
CA PRO A 153 1.29 0.50 21.20
C PRO A 153 2.22 1.71 21.42
N ASN A 154 2.37 2.59 20.41
CA ASN A 154 3.34 3.69 20.45
C ASN A 154 2.73 5.02 20.88
N ILE A 155 1.43 5.25 20.62
CA ILE A 155 0.76 6.52 20.97
C ILE A 155 -0.49 6.35 21.84
N GLY A 156 -0.88 5.11 22.15
CA GLY A 156 -2.05 4.83 22.97
C GLY A 156 -3.38 4.94 22.24
N TRP A 157 -4.40 5.40 22.95
CA TRP A 157 -5.79 5.45 22.49
C TRP A 157 -6.05 6.55 21.48
N ILE A 158 -6.81 6.24 20.44
CA ILE A 158 -7.30 7.21 19.46
C ILE A 158 -8.83 7.19 19.49
N SER A 159 -9.43 8.29 19.91
CA SER A 159 -10.88 8.46 19.98
C SER A 159 -11.44 8.95 18.65
N PHE A 160 -12.49 8.28 18.15
CA PHE A 160 -13.16 8.66 16.90
C PHE A 160 -14.32 9.65 17.08
N ARG A 161 -14.65 10.00 18.32
CA ARG A 161 -15.69 10.96 18.69
C ARG A 161 -15.52 11.42 20.13
N ASN A 162 -15.76 12.70 20.39
CA ASN A 162 -15.77 13.23 21.76
C ASN A 162 -16.81 12.53 22.63
N SER A 163 -16.54 12.42 23.93
CA SER A 163 -17.53 11.89 24.86
C SER A 163 -18.66 12.89 25.12
N SER A 164 -19.84 12.38 25.49
CA SER A 164 -20.97 13.22 25.89
C SER A 164 -20.59 14.15 27.05
N GLY A 165 -20.77 15.45 26.87
CA GLY A 165 -20.49 16.47 27.89
C GLY A 165 -19.08 17.09 27.82
N GLU A 166 -18.24 16.67 26.88
CA GLU A 166 -16.97 17.36 26.62
C GLU A 166 -17.19 18.71 25.90
N ASN A 167 -16.36 19.70 26.24
CA ASN A 167 -16.42 21.04 25.66
C ASN A 167 -15.98 21.09 24.19
N VAL A 168 -15.11 20.16 23.78
CA VAL A 168 -14.60 20.08 22.42
C VAL A 168 -15.40 19.04 21.66
N ILE A 169 -16.16 19.49 20.66
CA ILE A 169 -16.93 18.60 19.79
C ILE A 169 -16.05 18.21 18.60
N TYR A 170 -15.84 16.91 18.44
CA TYR A 170 -15.19 16.35 17.26
C TYR A 170 -15.75 14.95 16.96
N GLY A 171 -15.62 14.53 15.71
CA GLY A 171 -15.88 13.15 15.37
C GLY A 171 -15.61 12.85 13.91
N VAL A 172 -15.61 11.57 13.59
CA VAL A 172 -15.43 11.07 12.22
C VAL A 172 -16.77 10.58 11.69
N CYS A 173 -17.06 10.94 10.44
CA CYS A 173 -18.30 10.58 9.76
C CYS A 173 -18.01 10.12 8.33
N VAL A 174 -18.78 9.15 7.85
CA VAL A 174 -18.78 8.74 6.43
C VAL A 174 -19.86 9.54 5.71
N THR A 175 -19.53 10.30 4.68
CA THR A 175 -20.48 11.16 3.96
C THR A 175 -21.51 10.36 3.18
N SER A 176 -22.69 10.95 2.96
CA SER A 176 -23.70 10.42 2.04
C SER A 176 -23.57 11.08 0.67
N SER A 177 -22.55 10.67 -0.09
CA SER A 177 -22.22 11.15 -1.44
C SER A 177 -22.07 9.98 -2.43
N THR A 178 -21.98 10.28 -3.73
CA THR A 178 -21.74 9.27 -4.78
C THR A 178 -20.46 8.48 -4.55
N GLU A 179 -19.42 9.15 -4.09
CA GLU A 179 -18.22 8.56 -3.52
C GLU A 179 -18.21 8.90 -2.03
N PRO A 180 -18.60 7.99 -1.12
CA PRO A 180 -18.60 8.28 0.31
C PRO A 180 -17.16 8.45 0.82
N GLU A 181 -16.92 9.50 1.59
CA GLU A 181 -15.60 9.86 2.13
C GLU A 181 -15.69 10.01 3.65
N LEU A 182 -14.59 9.75 4.36
CA LEU A 182 -14.48 10.12 5.76
C LEU A 182 -14.24 11.64 5.86
N ARG A 183 -14.92 12.25 6.82
CA ARG A 183 -14.80 13.67 7.19
C ARG A 183 -14.65 13.79 8.69
N GLY A 184 -14.05 14.90 9.11
CA GLY A 184 -13.84 15.28 10.50
C GLY A 184 -12.52 14.76 11.06
N TYR A 185 -12.52 14.57 12.38
CA TYR A 185 -11.30 14.39 13.16
C TYR A 185 -11.42 13.26 14.16
N ALA A 186 -10.37 12.45 14.26
CA ALA A 186 -10.10 11.59 15.40
C ALA A 186 -9.04 12.27 16.28
N TYR A 187 -8.96 11.89 17.55
CA TYR A 187 -8.11 12.57 18.53
C TYR A 187 -7.25 11.57 19.32
N ASN A 188 -6.01 11.96 19.59
CA ASN A 188 -5.08 11.26 20.46
C ASN A 188 -4.35 12.27 21.35
N ASP A 189 -4.09 11.91 22.61
CA ASP A 189 -3.49 12.81 23.60
C ASP A 189 -2.03 13.20 23.31
N ILE A 190 -1.31 12.42 22.51
CA ILE A 190 0.12 12.62 22.22
C ILE A 190 0.31 13.37 20.90
N ILE A 191 -0.43 12.97 19.86
CA ILE A 191 -0.23 13.50 18.50
C ILE A 191 -1.32 14.49 18.08
N GLY A 192 -2.36 14.67 18.89
CA GLY A 192 -3.48 15.57 18.61
C GLY A 192 -4.44 15.01 17.55
N PHE A 193 -5.00 15.91 16.74
CA PHE A 193 -6.04 15.56 15.77
C PHE A 193 -5.50 14.87 14.52
N ILE A 194 -6.22 13.84 14.08
CA ILE A 194 -6.01 13.15 12.82
C ILE A 194 -7.18 13.52 11.91
N THR A 195 -6.89 14.09 10.74
CA THR A 195 -7.89 14.49 9.76
C THR A 195 -7.96 13.51 8.60
N PHE A 196 -9.16 13.23 8.12
CA PHE A 196 -9.40 12.23 7.08
C PHE A 196 -9.64 12.83 5.70
N ASN A 197 -9.67 14.17 5.58
CA ASN A 197 -10.01 14.84 4.33
C ASN A 197 -9.37 16.22 4.24
N CYS A 198 -8.82 16.55 3.07
CA CYS A 198 -8.28 17.88 2.78
C CYS A 198 -9.31 19.01 2.97
N LEU A 199 -10.61 18.71 2.85
CA LEU A 199 -11.69 19.69 3.02
C LEU A 199 -11.76 20.20 4.45
N ASP A 200 -11.48 19.34 5.43
CA ASP A 200 -11.57 19.69 6.83
C ASP A 200 -10.45 20.67 7.25
N LEU A 201 -9.30 20.61 6.57
CA LEU A 201 -8.21 21.57 6.72
C LEU A 201 -8.27 22.76 5.74
N GLY A 202 -9.18 22.74 4.75
CA GLY A 202 -9.21 23.76 3.69
C GLY A 202 -8.00 23.74 2.75
N VAL A 203 -7.31 22.60 2.60
CA VAL A 203 -6.06 22.48 1.81
C VAL A 203 -6.23 21.73 0.49
N CYS A 204 -7.47 21.45 0.05
CA CYS A 204 -7.72 20.67 -1.17
C CYS A 204 -7.12 21.26 -2.45
N ALA A 205 -6.78 22.55 -2.46
CA ALA A 205 -6.12 23.19 -3.59
C ALA A 205 -4.65 22.75 -3.75
N SER A 206 -3.96 22.42 -2.65
CA SER A 206 -2.55 22.00 -2.64
C SER A 206 -2.35 20.50 -2.41
N SER A 207 -3.30 19.84 -1.75
CA SER A 207 -3.27 18.40 -1.50
C SER A 207 -4.68 17.84 -1.51
N ASN A 208 -4.93 16.83 -2.34
CA ASN A 208 -6.26 16.22 -2.54
C ASN A 208 -6.49 14.98 -1.66
N PHE A 209 -5.78 14.85 -0.54
CA PHE A 209 -5.87 13.67 0.32
C PHE A 209 -7.27 13.51 0.91
N LYS A 210 -7.68 12.25 1.04
CA LYS A 210 -8.98 11.83 1.56
C LYS A 210 -8.97 10.34 1.81
N VAL A 211 -9.78 9.88 2.75
CA VAL A 211 -10.11 8.46 2.93
C VAL A 211 -11.52 8.22 2.39
N LYS A 212 -11.66 7.28 1.45
CA LYS A 212 -12.90 6.93 0.77
C LYS A 212 -13.40 5.57 1.23
N LEU A 213 -14.73 5.40 1.26
CA LEU A 213 -15.36 4.10 1.36
C LEU A 213 -15.55 3.53 -0.04
N VAL A 214 -14.79 2.49 -0.36
CA VAL A 214 -14.84 1.79 -1.64
C VAL A 214 -15.61 0.49 -1.52
N ASN A 215 -16.37 0.15 -2.57
CA ASN A 215 -17.21 -1.05 -2.63
C ASN A 215 -18.18 -1.19 -1.43
N GLY A 216 -18.56 -0.07 -0.82
CA GLY A 216 -19.43 -0.03 0.35
C GLY A 216 -18.87 -0.71 1.60
N LYS A 217 -17.57 -1.07 1.62
CA LYS A 217 -17.00 -1.88 2.71
C LYS A 217 -15.60 -1.48 3.14
N TYR A 218 -14.68 -1.22 2.20
CA TYR A 218 -13.26 -1.01 2.53
C TYR A 218 -12.92 0.47 2.53
N LEU A 219 -11.99 0.88 3.38
CA LEU A 219 -11.46 2.24 3.39
C LEU A 219 -10.16 2.31 2.58
N GLU A 220 -10.06 3.31 1.71
CA GLU A 220 -8.91 3.54 0.85
C GLU A 220 -8.52 5.03 0.80
N GLY A 221 -7.23 5.34 0.80
CA GLY A 221 -6.69 6.68 0.69
C GLY A 221 -5.76 7.03 1.84
N PHE A 222 -5.73 8.31 2.21
CA PHE A 222 -4.78 8.83 3.17
C PHE A 222 -5.45 9.78 4.16
N ALA A 223 -5.07 9.65 5.43
CA ALA A 223 -5.37 10.62 6.49
C ALA A 223 -4.07 11.31 6.93
N TRP A 224 -4.19 12.49 7.55
CA TRP A 224 -3.05 13.33 7.90
C TRP A 224 -3.05 13.68 9.39
N ASN A 225 -1.84 13.83 9.92
CA ASN A 225 -1.56 14.41 11.22
C ASN A 225 -0.26 15.21 11.14
N ASP A 226 -0.19 16.36 11.83
CA ASP A 226 0.95 17.27 11.73
C ASP A 226 2.22 16.76 12.42
N VAL A 227 2.09 15.82 13.37
CA VAL A 227 3.21 15.24 14.13
C VAL A 227 3.74 13.99 13.45
N VAL A 228 2.85 13.04 13.12
CA VAL A 228 3.23 11.72 12.62
C VAL A 228 3.07 11.54 11.11
N GLY A 229 2.48 12.51 10.43
CA GLY A 229 2.30 12.53 8.98
C GLY A 229 1.20 11.59 8.49
N TRP A 230 1.45 10.95 7.34
CA TRP A 230 0.45 10.19 6.60
C TRP A 230 0.07 8.86 7.28
N PHE A 231 -1.23 8.64 7.40
CA PHE A 231 -1.86 7.36 7.70
C PHE A 231 -2.38 6.73 6.42
N PHE A 232 -2.18 5.43 6.27
CA PHE A 232 -2.43 4.68 5.04
C PHE A 232 -3.67 3.80 5.16
N PHE A 233 -4.56 3.90 4.19
CA PHE A 233 -5.72 3.03 4.00
C PHE A 233 -5.63 2.40 2.62
N ASP A 234 -5.40 1.09 2.55
CA ASP A 234 -5.04 0.42 1.29
C ASP A 234 -6.17 -0.32 0.60
N GLY A 235 -7.41 -0.13 1.05
CA GLY A 235 -8.59 -0.75 0.48
C GLY A 235 -8.71 -2.23 0.85
N LYS A 236 -9.13 -3.06 -0.10
CA LYS A 236 -9.43 -4.48 0.10
C LYS A 236 -8.20 -5.34 0.36
N ASN A 237 -7.06 -4.96 -0.20
CA ASN A 237 -5.88 -5.83 -0.28
C ASN A 237 -4.77 -5.31 0.63
N GLY A 238 -4.12 -6.22 1.35
CA GLY A 238 -2.89 -5.91 2.05
C GLY A 238 -1.76 -5.64 1.07
N LYS A 239 -0.92 -4.64 1.35
CA LYS A 239 0.20 -4.25 0.47
C LYS A 239 1.49 -4.21 1.28
N VAL A 240 2.63 -4.25 0.60
CA VAL A 240 3.94 -4.08 1.25
C VAL A 240 4.61 -2.83 0.71
N TYR A 241 5.09 -2.00 1.62
CA TYR A 241 5.81 -0.78 1.29
C TYR A 241 7.22 -0.82 1.85
N LEU A 242 8.11 -0.12 1.13
CA LEU A 242 9.43 0.23 1.61
C LEU A 242 9.51 1.75 1.72
N ALA A 243 9.67 2.24 2.96
CA ALA A 243 9.92 3.63 3.27
C ALA A 243 11.41 3.84 3.54
N GLN A 244 12.05 4.73 2.78
CA GLN A 244 13.43 5.15 2.95
C GLN A 244 13.48 6.45 3.72
N LEU A 245 14.28 6.45 4.79
CA LEU A 245 14.43 7.55 5.73
C LEU A 245 15.88 8.02 5.74
N ASP A 246 16.07 9.32 5.94
CA ASP A 246 17.40 9.88 6.20
C ASP A 246 17.90 9.51 7.62
N LYS A 247 19.06 10.06 7.98
CA LYS A 247 19.68 9.83 9.30
C LYS A 247 18.81 10.33 10.46
N ASN A 248 17.97 11.33 10.20
CA ASN A 248 17.12 12.03 11.16
C ASN A 248 15.65 11.55 11.13
N TYR A 249 15.37 10.39 10.52
CA TYR A 249 14.02 9.84 10.40
C TYR A 249 13.05 10.70 9.56
N ASN A 250 13.57 11.52 8.64
CA ASN A 250 12.72 12.17 7.64
C ASN A 250 12.49 11.24 6.45
N LEU A 251 11.24 11.17 6.00
CA LEU A 251 10.87 10.39 4.83
C LEU A 251 11.49 10.99 3.57
N LYS A 252 12.37 10.22 2.91
CA LYS A 252 12.93 10.57 1.59
C LYS A 252 12.04 10.03 0.48
N ARG A 253 11.61 8.77 0.61
CA ARG A 253 10.83 8.08 -0.42
C ARG A 253 10.03 6.96 0.21
N ILE A 254 8.84 6.72 -0.32
CA ILE A 254 8.07 5.51 -0.06
C ILE A 254 7.61 4.93 -1.39
N PHE A 255 7.62 3.62 -1.52
CA PHE A 255 7.06 2.93 -2.68
C PHE A 255 6.54 1.56 -2.30
N ARG A 256 5.53 1.10 -3.04
CA ARG A 256 4.99 -0.24 -2.92
C ARG A 256 5.95 -1.23 -3.57
N ILE A 257 6.24 -2.33 -2.90
CA ILE A 257 7.13 -3.39 -3.38
C ILE A 257 6.38 -4.35 -4.32
N THR A 258 5.12 -4.66 -3.99
CA THR A 258 4.28 -5.59 -4.75
C THR A 258 3.45 -4.87 -5.83
N ASP A 259 3.08 -5.58 -6.91
CA ASP A 259 2.07 -5.08 -7.85
C ASP A 259 0.75 -4.74 -7.12
N LYS A 260 0.00 -3.72 -7.60
CA LYS A 260 -1.30 -3.32 -7.02
C LYS A 260 -2.32 -4.46 -7.02
N ARG A 261 -2.15 -5.40 -7.95
CA ARG A 261 -3.03 -6.54 -8.18
C ARG A 261 -2.67 -7.75 -7.32
N ILE A 262 -1.57 -7.68 -6.57
CA ILE A 262 -1.24 -8.70 -5.57
C ILE A 262 -1.84 -8.29 -4.23
N ASN A 263 -2.51 -9.22 -3.59
CA ASN A 263 -2.91 -9.09 -2.20
C ASN A 263 -1.93 -9.87 -1.31
N VAL A 264 -1.38 -9.15 -0.34
CA VAL A 264 -0.49 -9.70 0.69
C VAL A 264 -1.35 -10.08 1.89
N LYS A 265 -1.80 -11.34 1.88
CA LYS A 265 -2.69 -11.92 2.89
C LYS A 265 -2.00 -12.08 4.23
N ASP A 266 -0.71 -12.41 4.21
CA ASP A 266 0.14 -12.39 5.39
C ASP A 266 1.57 -11.98 5.04
N LEU A 267 2.21 -11.28 5.96
CA LEU A 267 3.64 -11.01 5.96
C LEU A 267 4.04 -10.79 7.41
N SER A 268 4.68 -11.79 8.00
CA SER A 268 5.12 -11.78 9.39
C SER A 268 6.61 -12.06 9.51
N PHE A 269 7.21 -11.49 10.53
CA PHE A 269 8.63 -11.59 10.81
C PHE A 269 8.85 -12.18 12.19
N GLN A 270 9.84 -13.06 12.30
CA GLN A 270 10.19 -13.73 13.56
C GLN A 270 11.69 -13.70 13.78
N LYS A 271 12.12 -13.51 15.02
CA LYS A 271 13.54 -13.61 15.38
C LYS A 271 13.90 -15.07 15.61
N LEU A 272 14.91 -15.56 14.91
CA LEU A 272 15.53 -16.86 15.12
C LEU A 272 16.97 -16.65 15.62
N ASN A 273 17.57 -17.63 16.29
CA ASN A 273 18.91 -17.49 16.89
C ASN A 273 19.96 -17.03 15.85
N GLY A 274 20.27 -15.73 15.84
CA GLY A 274 21.22 -15.11 14.91
C GLY A 274 20.66 -14.72 13.54
N SER A 275 19.41 -15.07 13.21
CA SER A 275 18.77 -14.77 11.93
C SER A 275 17.34 -14.27 12.08
N TYR A 276 16.77 -13.74 11.00
CA TYR A 276 15.40 -13.27 10.98
C TYR A 276 14.64 -14.16 9.99
N LYS A 277 13.42 -14.55 10.31
CA LYS A 277 12.56 -15.35 9.43
C LYS A 277 11.41 -14.47 8.94
N ALA A 278 11.12 -14.55 7.65
CA ALA A 278 9.97 -13.91 7.04
C ALA A 278 9.05 -14.98 6.45
N ASN A 279 7.79 -14.96 6.86
CA ASN A 279 6.73 -15.78 6.28
C ASN A 279 5.78 -14.86 5.55
N PHE A 280 5.39 -15.21 4.33
CA PHE A 280 4.40 -14.42 3.62
C PHE A 280 3.54 -15.24 2.68
N VAL A 281 2.29 -14.79 2.55
CA VAL A 281 1.27 -15.40 1.70
C VAL A 281 0.76 -14.36 0.73
N LEU A 282 0.93 -14.62 -0.57
CA LEU A 282 0.49 -13.74 -1.65
C LEU A 282 -0.60 -14.44 -2.45
N ASN A 283 -1.63 -13.70 -2.86
CA ASN A 283 -2.61 -14.18 -3.82
C ASN A 283 -2.94 -13.12 -4.90
N ASP A 284 -3.44 -13.59 -6.03
CA ASP A 284 -3.96 -12.71 -7.07
C ASP A 284 -5.28 -12.04 -6.66
N GLU A 285 -5.73 -11.04 -7.43
CA GLU A 285 -6.98 -10.33 -7.16
C GLU A 285 -8.22 -11.25 -7.12
N THR A 286 -8.15 -12.40 -7.79
CA THR A 286 -9.25 -13.37 -7.85
C THR A 286 -9.26 -14.32 -6.66
N GLY A 287 -8.17 -14.37 -5.89
CA GLY A 287 -7.95 -15.30 -4.78
C GLY A 287 -7.80 -16.76 -5.21
N LYS A 288 -7.63 -17.04 -6.51
CA LYS A 288 -7.57 -18.41 -7.04
C LYS A 288 -6.17 -19.00 -6.98
N ASN A 289 -5.16 -18.17 -7.22
CA ASN A 289 -3.77 -18.57 -7.11
C ASN A 289 -3.20 -17.96 -5.83
N GLU A 290 -2.71 -18.81 -4.94
CA GLU A 290 -2.08 -18.42 -3.67
C GLU A 290 -0.72 -19.12 -3.57
N VAL A 291 0.29 -18.38 -3.13
CA VAL A 291 1.62 -18.91 -2.85
C VAL A 291 2.02 -18.53 -1.44
N SER A 292 2.65 -19.47 -0.75
CA SER A 292 3.21 -19.28 0.58
C SER A 292 4.72 -19.50 0.51
N TYR A 293 5.47 -18.60 1.10
CA TYR A 293 6.92 -18.65 1.14
C TYR A 293 7.43 -18.42 2.55
N GLU A 294 8.52 -19.09 2.84
CA GLU A 294 9.32 -18.91 4.03
C GLU A 294 10.75 -18.57 3.58
N THR A 295 11.34 -17.53 4.14
CA THR A 295 12.72 -17.15 3.84
C THR A 295 13.46 -16.64 5.07
N ALA A 296 14.77 -16.88 5.11
CA ALA A 296 15.65 -16.33 6.12
C ALA A 296 16.25 -15.01 5.62
N ILE A 297 16.23 -14.01 6.51
CA ILE A 297 16.90 -12.73 6.36
C ILE A 297 18.09 -12.77 7.32
N SER A 298 19.31 -12.70 6.77
CA SER A 298 20.55 -12.66 7.55
C SER A 298 21.31 -11.38 7.26
N LEU A 299 21.95 -10.82 8.29
CA LEU A 299 22.89 -9.73 8.13
C LEU A 299 24.20 -10.28 7.55
N PRO A 300 24.87 -9.57 6.63
CA PRO A 300 26.05 -10.09 5.93
C PRO A 300 27.27 -10.34 6.82
N PHE A 301 27.30 -9.81 8.05
CA PHE A 301 28.48 -9.85 8.93
C PHE A 301 28.16 -10.30 10.37
N LYS A 302 27.15 -11.16 10.57
CA LYS A 302 26.84 -11.79 11.86
C LYS A 302 26.68 -13.29 11.73
#